data_AF-A0A8T6M1Y3-F1
#
_entry.id   AF-A0A8T6M1Y3-F1
#
_cell.length_a   1.000
_cell.length_b   1.000
_cell.length_c   1.000
_cell.angle_alpha   90.00
_cell.angle_beta   90.00
_cell.angle_gamma   90.00
#
_symmetry.space_group_name_H-M   'P 1'
#
loop_
_entity.id
_entity.type
_entity.pdbx_description
1 polymer ?
#
loop_
_entity_poly.entity_id
_entity_poly.type
_entity_poly.pdbx_seq_one_letter_code
_entity_poly.pdbx_strand_id
1 'polypeptide(L)' 'MGIKYKGKKEKLTVKGRQTKWAPIWAVLRKYGPGKRIHPSSMTHHRRSWKRTKLHIKPGKRRKSHFG' A
#
# COMPACT_ATOMS: atom_id res chain seq x y z
N MET A 1 -15.04 -14.54 5.68
CA MET A 1 -15.75 -13.35 5.15
C MET A 1 -14.92 -12.66 4.08
N GLY A 2 -15.37 -12.65 2.82
CA GLY A 2 -14.72 -11.87 1.76
C GLY A 2 -15.02 -10.37 1.88
N ILE A 3 -14.09 -9.51 1.45
CA ILE A 3 -14.33 -8.06 1.39
C ILE A 3 -15.45 -7.80 0.37
N LYS A 4 -16.68 -7.59 0.86
CA LYS A 4 -17.91 -7.40 0.05
C LYS A 4 -17.87 -6.14 -0.84
N TYR A 5 -16.91 -5.23 -0.65
CA TYR A 5 -16.81 -3.96 -1.36
C TYR A 5 -15.58 -3.91 -2.26
N LYS A 6 -15.80 -3.86 -3.58
CA LYS A 6 -14.75 -3.81 -4.60
C LYS A 6 -13.77 -2.64 -4.39
N GLY A 7 -14.28 -1.41 -4.22
CA GLY A 7 -13.42 -0.24 -4.02
C GLY A 7 -12.59 -0.28 -2.72
N LYS A 8 -13.10 -0.90 -1.65
CA LYS A 8 -12.31 -1.14 -0.42
C LYS A 8 -11.20 -2.15 -0.70
N LYS A 9 -11.52 -3.24 -1.42
CA LYS A 9 -10.57 -4.29 -1.80
C LYS A 9 -9.43 -3.71 -2.65
N GLU A 10 -9.75 -2.92 -3.67
CA GLU A 10 -8.75 -2.27 -4.54
C GLU A 10 -7.80 -1.37 -3.75
N LYS A 11 -8.34 -0.49 -2.89
CA LYS A 11 -7.52 0.37 -2.01
C LYS A 11 -6.61 -0.46 -1.10
N LEU A 12 -7.14 -1.53 -0.49
CA LEU A 12 -6.35 -2.43 0.35
C LEU A 12 -5.25 -3.15 -0.43
N THR A 13 -5.52 -3.60 -1.66
CA THR A 13 -4.52 -4.22 -2.53
C THR A 13 -3.38 -3.27 -2.83
N VAL A 14 -3.68 -2.03 -3.22
CA VAL A 14 -2.65 -1.00 -3.47
C VAL A 14 -1.83 -0.73 -2.21
N LYS A 15 -2.48 -0.57 -1.05
CA LYS A 15 -1.78 -0.37 0.23
C LYS A 15 -0.99 -1.58 0.69
N GLY A 16 -1.40 -2.79 0.34
CA GLY A 16 -0.64 -4.02 0.56
C GLY A 16 0.67 -4.02 -0.23
N ARG A 17 0.65 -3.55 -1.48
CA ARG A 17 1.88 -3.41 -2.30
C ARG A 17 2.88 -2.41 -1.71
N GLN A 18 2.40 -1.37 -1.02
CA GLN A 18 3.22 -0.34 -0.35
C GLN A 18 3.95 -0.81 0.93
N THR A 19 3.83 -2.08 1.32
CA THR A 19 4.55 -2.62 2.49
C THR A 19 5.99 -3.05 2.17
N LYS A 20 6.26 -3.34 0.89
CA LYS A 20 7.55 -3.81 0.38
C LYS A 20 8.56 -2.66 0.32
N TRP A 21 9.84 -3.01 0.48
CA TRP A 21 10.94 -2.11 0.15
C TRP A 21 11.05 -1.93 -1.36
N ALA A 22 11.73 -0.86 -1.75
CA ALA A 22 12.10 -0.67 -3.14
C ALA A 22 13.02 -1.80 -3.64
N PRO A 23 12.89 -2.22 -4.90
CA PRO A 23 13.66 -3.34 -5.42
C PRO A 23 15.13 -2.95 -5.62
N ILE A 24 16.03 -3.92 -5.41
CA ILE A 24 17.49 -3.73 -5.46
C ILE A 24 17.93 -3.15 -6.81
N TRP A 25 17.40 -3.68 -7.92
CA TRP A 25 17.74 -3.18 -9.26
C TRP A 25 17.44 -1.69 -9.42
N ALA A 26 16.37 -1.18 -8.80
CA ALA A 26 16.02 0.24 -8.88
C ALA A 26 16.94 1.10 -8.01
N VAL A 27 17.42 0.56 -6.88
CA VAL A 27 18.43 1.22 -6.03
C VAL A 27 19.73 1.35 -6.81
N LEU A 28 20.19 0.27 -7.44
CA LEU A 28 21.39 0.27 -8.27
C LEU A 28 21.28 1.26 -9.43
N ARG A 29 20.12 1.30 -10.10
CA ARG A 29 19.88 2.24 -11.22
C ARG A 29 19.88 3.70 -10.80
N LYS A 30 19.43 4.02 -9.58
CA LYS A 30 19.37 5.41 -9.07
C LYS A 30 20.71 5.89 -8.54
N TYR A 31 21.43 5.05 -7.79
CA TYR A 31 22.63 5.48 -7.06
C TYR A 31 23.94 5.04 -7.69
N GLY A 32 23.89 4.13 -8.65
CA GLY A 32 25.04 3.52 -9.31
C GLY A 32 25.46 2.19 -8.66
N PRO A 33 26.13 1.32 -9.44
CA PRO A 33 26.69 0.08 -8.94
C PRO A 33 27.79 0.34 -7.90
N GLY A 34 28.00 -0.60 -6.97
CA GLY A 34 29.06 -0.54 -5.95
C GLY A 34 28.71 0.21 -4.66
N LYS A 35 27.63 1.01 -4.64
CA LYS A 35 27.17 1.70 -3.42
C LYS A 35 26.30 0.79 -2.55
N ARG A 36 26.68 0.60 -1.29
CA ARG A 36 25.94 -0.18 -0.28
C ARG A 36 24.79 0.64 0.33
N ILE A 37 23.87 1.11 -0.49
CA ILE A 37 22.72 1.92 -0.05
C ILE A 37 21.53 1.02 0.28
N HIS A 38 20.99 1.15 1.48
CA HIS A 38 19.80 0.40 1.88
C HIS A 38 18.55 0.93 1.13
N PRO A 39 17.62 0.07 0.69
CA PRO A 39 16.41 0.49 -0.05
C PRO A 39 15.53 1.50 0.67
N SER A 40 15.68 1.67 1.98
CA SER A 40 14.96 2.71 2.74
C SER A 40 15.21 4.11 2.23
N SER A 41 16.42 4.39 1.73
CA SER A 41 16.77 5.71 1.21
C SER A 41 15.96 6.09 -0.04
N MET A 42 15.43 5.10 -0.77
CA MET A 42 14.57 5.30 -1.94
C MET A 42 13.08 5.10 -1.62
N THR A 43 12.75 4.35 -0.57
CA THR A 43 11.37 3.95 -0.25
C THR A 43 10.69 5.00 0.63
N HIS A 44 10.09 6.02 0.03
CA HIS A 44 9.40 7.09 0.78
C HIS A 44 8.08 6.64 1.40
N HIS A 45 7.30 5.81 0.69
CA HIS A 45 5.91 5.51 1.05
C HIS A 45 5.73 4.09 1.63
N ARG A 46 6.65 3.63 2.48
CA ARG A 46 6.54 2.33 3.13
C ARG A 46 5.51 2.37 4.25
N ARG A 47 4.55 1.44 4.21
CA ARG A 47 3.47 1.37 5.20
C ARG A 47 3.69 0.26 6.23
N SER A 48 3.40 0.55 7.50
CA SER A 48 3.22 -0.45 8.57
C SER A 48 1.83 -0.33 9.20
N TRP A 49 1.17 -1.47 9.44
CA TRP A 49 -0.16 -1.53 10.03
C TRP A 49 -0.19 -1.12 11.51
N LYS A 50 0.94 -1.28 12.22
CA LYS A 50 1.07 -0.85 13.63
C LYS A 50 1.16 0.68 13.73
N ARG A 51 1.98 1.31 12.87
CA ARG A 51 2.28 2.75 12.93
C ARG A 51 1.24 3.62 12.23
N THR A 52 0.83 3.27 11.01
CA THR A 52 -0.04 4.13 10.19
C THR A 52 -1.36 3.41 9.91
N LYS A 53 -2.49 3.92 10.39
CA LYS A 53 -3.80 3.29 10.15
C LYS A 53 -4.41 3.72 8.80
N LEU A 54 -5.27 2.87 8.23
CA LEU A 54 -6.00 3.21 7.00
C LEU A 54 -7.40 3.68 7.37
N HIS A 55 -7.68 4.96 7.16
CA HIS A 55 -9.03 5.52 7.31
C HIS A 55 -9.86 5.28 6.03
N ILE A 56 -9.90 4.02 5.55
CA ILE A 56 -10.71 3.67 4.36
C ILE A 56 -12.17 3.58 4.79
N LYS A 57 -12.97 4.56 4.36
CA LYS A 57 -14.41 4.56 4.61
C LYS A 57 -15.04 3.29 4.02
N PRO A 58 -15.99 2.64 4.73
CA PRO A 58 -16.78 1.56 4.16
C PRO A 58 -17.57 2.09 2.96
N GLY A 59 -17.85 1.23 1.97
CA GLY A 59 -18.70 1.63 0.86
C GLY A 59 -20.10 1.97 1.34
N LYS A 60 -20.72 3.01 0.77
CA LYS A 60 -22.14 3.32 0.98
C LYS A 60 -22.97 2.12 0.50
N ARG A 61 -23.67 1.45 1.41
CA ARG A 61 -24.74 0.50 1.04
C ARG A 61 -26.04 1.28 1.01
N ARG A 62 -26.77 1.20 -0.10
CA ARG A 62 -28.21 1.48 -0.05
C ARG A 62 -28.82 0.45 0.91
N LYS A 63 -29.59 0.93 1.88
CA LYS A 63 -30.35 0.04 2.75
C LYS A 63 -31.56 -0.44 1.95
N SER A 64 -31.86 -1.72 2.00
CA SER A 64 -32.92 -2.35 1.21
C SER A 64 -34.33 -1.84 1.54
N HIS A 65 -34.49 -1.16 2.68
CA HIS A 65 -35.77 -0.64 3.17
C HIS A 65 -36.03 0.84 2.83
N PHE A 66 -35.07 1.52 2.20
CA PHE A 66 -35.33 2.82 1.61
C PHE A 66 -35.62 2.57 0.13
N GLY A 67 -36.91 2.58 -0.25
CA GLY A 67 -37.39 2.38 -1.61
C GLY A 67 -36.66 3.22 -2.65
#